data_AF-A0A402ABG3-F1
#
_entry.id   AF-A0A402ABG3-F1
#
_cell.length_a   1.000
_cell.length_b   1.000
_cell.length_c   1.000
_cell.angle_alpha   90.00
_cell.angle_beta   90.00
_cell.angle_gamma   90.00
#
_symmetry.space_group_name_H-M   'P 1'
#
loop_
_entity.id
_entity.type
_entity.pdbx_description
1 polymer ?
#
loop_
_entity_poly.entity_id
_entity_poly.type
_entity_poly.pdbx_seq_one_letter_code
_entity_poly.pdbx_strand_id
1 'polypeptide(L)'
;MKTSNQSRNFTRQVQTDLLALNDNDLFMTIHQWMGGKSLDASELDVAADICLALGYTNISSESEIITRWQAPSPERLRSLLTAMDVGLFAQHVIPVAFQFLHTLYPEWYEGVTFNAHLANYLRQLRASSGKPAKKA
;
A
#
# COMPACT_ATOMS: atom_id res chain seq x y z
N MET A 1 -0.51 -24.65 -17.96
CA MET A 1 -0.53 -23.31 -17.31
C MET A 1 -1.30 -23.39 -16.01
N LYS A 2 -0.64 -23.28 -14.84
CA LYS A 2 -1.24 -23.31 -13.48
C LYS A 2 -0.86 -22.09 -12.62
N THR A 3 0.00 -21.22 -13.13
CA THR A 3 0.64 -20.12 -12.40
C THR A 3 -0.25 -18.87 -12.23
N SER A 4 -1.20 -18.65 -13.14
CA SER A 4 -2.11 -17.49 -13.09
C SER A 4 -3.08 -17.55 -11.89
N ASN A 5 -3.61 -18.74 -11.59
CA ASN A 5 -4.53 -18.92 -10.47
C ASN A 5 -3.83 -18.77 -9.12
N GLN A 6 -2.59 -19.28 -9.01
CA GLN A 6 -1.82 -19.18 -7.78
C GLN A 6 -1.44 -17.72 -7.48
N SER A 7 -0.93 -16.98 -8.47
CA SER A 7 -0.63 -15.56 -8.32
C SER A 7 -1.85 -14.76 -7.87
N ARG A 8 -3.01 -14.98 -8.54
CA ARG A 8 -4.27 -14.32 -8.18
C ARG A 8 -4.74 -14.64 -6.76
N ASN A 9 -4.57 -15.88 -6.30
CA ASN A 9 -4.93 -16.28 -4.94
C ASN A 9 -4.06 -15.58 -3.89
N PHE A 10 -2.75 -15.48 -4.12
CA PHE A 10 -1.86 -14.75 -3.22
C PHE A 10 -2.15 -13.25 -3.21
N THR A 11 -2.44 -12.63 -4.36
CA THR A 11 -2.86 -11.22 -4.41
C THR A 11 -4.14 -11.01 -3.61
N ARG A 12 -5.15 -11.87 -3.78
CA ARG A 12 -6.39 -11.81 -2.98
C ARG A 12 -6.11 -11.93 -1.49
N GLN A 13 -5.17 -12.80 -1.12
CA GLN A 13 -4.77 -12.98 0.27
C GLN A 13 -4.12 -11.71 0.83
N VAL A 14 -3.20 -11.08 0.07
CA VAL A 14 -2.60 -9.79 0.44
C VAL A 14 -3.68 -8.72 0.63
N GLN A 15 -4.62 -8.60 -0.32
CA GLN A 15 -5.73 -7.64 -0.20
C GLN A 15 -6.57 -7.88 1.07
N THR A 16 -6.86 -9.15 1.36
CA THR A 16 -7.62 -9.54 2.56
C THR A 16 -6.85 -9.22 3.84
N ASP A 17 -5.55 -9.54 3.89
CA ASP A 17 -4.72 -9.28 5.07
C ASP A 17 -4.49 -7.78 5.29
N LEU A 18 -4.37 -6.99 4.21
CA LEU A 18 -4.28 -5.53 4.28
C LEU A 18 -5.57 -4.91 4.82
N LEU A 19 -6.73 -5.31 4.28
CA LEU A 19 -8.04 -4.82 4.72
C LEU A 19 -8.41 -5.25 6.15
N ALA A 20 -7.75 -6.28 6.67
CA ALA A 20 -7.91 -6.74 8.06
C ALA A 20 -7.15 -5.88 9.09
N LEU A 21 -6.32 -4.94 8.65
CA LEU A 21 -5.79 -3.88 9.53
C LEU A 21 -6.93 -2.95 9.96
N ASN A 22 -6.73 -2.18 11.03
CA ASN A 22 -7.64 -1.08 11.36
C ASN A 22 -7.42 0.11 10.41
N ASP A 23 -8.25 1.16 10.52
CA ASP A 23 -8.20 2.32 9.62
C ASP A 23 -6.87 3.06 9.66
N ASN A 24 -6.35 3.29 10.85
CA ASN A 24 -5.10 4.00 11.01
C ASN A 24 -3.91 3.19 10.48
N ASP A 25 -3.82 1.91 10.80
CA ASP A 25 -2.70 1.06 10.40
C ASP A 25 -2.71 0.79 8.89
N LEU A 26 -3.88 0.59 8.30
CA LEU A 26 -4.03 0.48 6.84
C LEU A 26 -3.55 1.77 6.16
N PHE A 27 -4.01 2.91 6.64
CA PHE A 27 -3.62 4.21 6.09
C PHE A 27 -2.12 4.44 6.21
N MET A 28 -1.55 4.27 7.40
CA MET A 28 -0.13 4.47 7.65
C MET A 28 0.73 3.51 6.81
N THR A 29 0.30 2.27 6.64
CA THR A 29 1.01 1.28 5.82
C THR A 29 1.07 1.72 4.35
N ILE A 30 -0.09 2.06 3.75
CA ILE A 30 -0.15 2.52 2.36
C ILE A 30 0.58 3.85 2.18
N HIS A 31 0.41 4.77 3.13
CA HIS A 31 1.06 6.07 3.09
C HIS A 31 2.58 5.96 3.17
N GLN A 32 3.12 5.05 3.98
CA GLN A 32 4.56 4.75 4.00
C GLN A 32 5.06 4.19 2.67
N TRP A 33 4.31 3.27 2.06
CA TRP A 33 4.67 2.72 0.75
C TRP A 33 4.70 3.82 -0.33
N MET A 34 3.79 4.80 -0.23
CA MET A 34 3.70 5.97 -1.11
C MET A 34 4.76 7.06 -0.83
N GLY A 35 5.89 6.76 -0.18
CA GLY A 35 6.93 7.76 0.11
C GLY A 35 6.80 8.48 1.46
N GLY A 36 5.73 8.22 2.21
CA GLY A 36 5.57 8.66 3.60
C GLY A 36 5.61 10.17 3.76
N LYS A 37 6.70 10.69 4.31
CA LYS A 37 6.81 12.10 4.76
C LYS A 37 6.88 13.11 3.62
N SER A 38 7.28 12.69 2.41
CA SER A 38 7.32 13.55 1.23
C SER A 38 6.33 13.01 0.19
N LEU A 39 5.28 13.79 -0.05
CA LEU A 39 4.29 13.56 -1.12
C LEU A 39 4.43 14.63 -2.22
N ASP A 40 5.62 15.21 -2.32
CA ASP A 40 5.95 16.20 -3.34
C ASP A 40 6.01 15.48 -4.68
N ALA A 41 5.23 15.93 -5.66
CA ALA A 41 5.08 15.23 -6.94
C ALA A 41 6.40 15.16 -7.73
N SER A 42 7.39 16.00 -7.41
CA SER A 42 8.75 15.96 -7.96
C SER A 42 9.64 14.89 -7.34
N GLU A 43 9.34 14.44 -6.12
CA GLU A 43 10.12 13.43 -5.38
C GLU A 43 9.42 12.08 -5.33
N LEU A 44 8.10 12.07 -5.50
CA LEU A 44 7.29 10.87 -5.46
C LEU A 44 7.50 10.03 -6.73
N ASP A 45 8.25 8.94 -6.60
CA ASP A 45 8.44 7.94 -7.66
C ASP A 45 7.24 6.98 -7.76
N VAL A 46 6.02 7.53 -7.75
CA VAL A 46 4.77 6.79 -7.91
C VAL A 46 3.96 7.43 -9.03
N ALA A 47 3.49 6.60 -9.96
CA ALA A 47 2.71 7.06 -11.10
C ALA A 47 1.39 7.71 -10.65
N ALA A 48 1.00 8.78 -11.35
CA ALA A 48 -0.16 9.59 -10.98
C ALA A 48 -1.48 8.80 -10.98
N ASP A 49 -1.62 7.79 -11.84
CA ASP A 49 -2.78 6.90 -11.89
C ASP A 49 -2.91 6.07 -10.61
N ILE A 50 -1.80 5.62 -10.02
CA ILE A 50 -1.78 4.93 -8.73
C ILE A 50 -2.21 5.88 -7.61
N CYS A 51 -1.68 7.10 -7.57
CA CYS A 51 -2.09 8.13 -6.61
C CYS A 51 -3.61 8.33 -6.65
N LEU A 52 -4.16 8.56 -7.85
CA LEU A 52 -5.58 8.78 -8.05
C LEU A 52 -6.42 7.55 -7.68
N ALA A 53 -5.97 6.33 -8.03
CA ALA A 53 -6.65 5.09 -7.68
C ALA A 53 -6.74 4.87 -6.16
N LEU A 54 -5.73 5.32 -5.42
CA LEU A 54 -5.71 5.32 -3.95
C LEU A 54 -6.46 6.51 -3.34
N GLY A 55 -7.00 7.41 -4.16
CA GLY A 55 -7.76 8.58 -3.71
C GLY A 55 -6.91 9.76 -3.27
N TYR A 56 -5.62 9.77 -3.59
CA TYR A 56 -4.78 10.95 -3.42
C TYR A 56 -5.17 12.00 -4.45
N THR A 57 -5.30 13.24 -3.99
CA THR A 57 -5.67 14.37 -4.87
C THR A 57 -4.48 15.28 -5.08
N ASN A 58 -4.29 15.71 -6.33
CA ASN A 58 -3.26 16.67 -6.64
C ASN A 58 -3.69 18.06 -6.15
N ILE A 59 -2.89 18.68 -5.30
CA ILE A 59 -3.04 20.09 -4.95
C ILE A 59 -1.94 20.84 -5.72
N SER A 60 -2.37 21.72 -6.62
CA SER A 60 -1.52 22.74 -7.21
C SER A 60 -1.83 24.06 -6.51
N SER A 61 -0.81 24.68 -5.91
CA SER A 61 -0.92 26.05 -5.43
C SER A 61 -0.48 26.98 -6.56
N GLU A 62 -1.33 27.93 -6.98
CA GLU A 62 -0.97 28.88 -8.04
C GLU A 62 0.23 29.77 -7.67
N SER A 63 0.59 29.84 -6.37
CA SER A 63 1.69 30.67 -5.86
C SER A 63 3.02 29.93 -5.68
N GLU A 64 3.02 28.60 -5.70
CA GLU A 64 4.23 27.78 -5.59
C GLU A 64 4.21 26.75 -6.72
N ILE A 65 5.30 26.66 -7.50
CA ILE A 65 5.49 25.63 -8.55
C ILE A 65 5.62 24.21 -7.94
N ILE A 66 5.12 24.01 -6.72
CA ILE A 66 5.16 22.77 -5.97
C ILE A 66 3.81 22.10 -6.15
N THR A 67 3.84 21.00 -6.89
CA THR A 67 2.70 20.11 -7.04
C THR A 67 2.80 19.05 -5.94
N ARG A 68 1.77 18.92 -5.09
CA ARG A 68 1.78 17.95 -3.97
C ARG A 68 0.57 17.03 -4.03
N TRP A 69 0.75 15.81 -3.55
CA TRP A 69 -0.35 14.87 -3.36
C TRP A 69 -0.92 14.98 -1.94
N GLN A 70 -2.23 15.21 -1.85
CA GLN A 70 -2.96 15.14 -0.60
C GLN A 70 -3.45 13.72 -0.37
N ALA A 71 -3.14 13.17 0.79
CA ALA A 71 -3.62 11.85 1.18
C ALA A 71 -5.14 11.87 1.45
N PRO A 72 -5.87 10.78 1.14
CA PRO A 72 -7.29 10.63 1.50
C PRO A 72 -7.47 10.45 3.01
N SER A 73 -8.71 10.53 3.50
CA SER A 73 -9.00 10.05 4.85
C SER A 73 -8.82 8.52 4.95
N PRO A 74 -8.47 7.98 6.13
CA PRO A 74 -8.32 6.53 6.34
C PRO A 74 -9.55 5.71 5.90
N GLU A 75 -10.75 6.20 6.24
CA GLU A 75 -12.04 5.58 5.89
C GLU A 75 -12.28 5.59 4.37
N ARG A 76 -11.91 6.69 3.71
CA ARG A 76 -12.04 6.82 2.25
C ARG A 76 -11.10 5.84 1.54
N LEU A 77 -9.85 5.75 2.00
CA LEU A 77 -8.88 4.80 1.46
C LEU A 77 -9.38 3.35 1.62
N ARG A 78 -9.90 2.98 2.79
CA ARG A 78 -10.50 1.65 3.00
C ARG A 78 -11.65 1.38 2.05
N SER A 79 -12.54 2.34 1.89
CA SER A 79 -13.70 2.21 1.00
C SER A 79 -13.25 1.97 -0.44
N LEU A 80 -12.23 2.70 -0.91
CA LEU A 80 -11.64 2.51 -2.23
C LEU A 80 -10.99 1.12 -2.39
N LEU A 81 -10.16 0.71 -1.45
CA LEU A 81 -9.50 -0.60 -1.48
C LEU A 81 -10.47 -1.78 -1.36
N THR A 82 -11.59 -1.59 -0.66
CA THR A 82 -12.66 -2.59 -0.54
C THR A 82 -13.44 -2.73 -1.85
N ALA A 83 -13.69 -1.62 -2.55
CA ALA A 83 -14.36 -1.62 -3.83
C ALA A 83 -13.46 -2.06 -4.99
N MET A 84 -12.14 -1.93 -4.83
CA MET A 84 -11.14 -2.29 -5.83
C MET A 84 -11.12 -3.80 -6.07
N ASP A 85 -11.27 -4.23 -7.33
CA ASP A 85 -11.12 -5.64 -7.66
C ASP A 85 -9.66 -6.10 -7.56
N VAL A 86 -9.45 -7.42 -7.45
CA VAL A 86 -8.12 -7.99 -7.23
C VAL A 86 -7.12 -7.67 -8.36
N GLY A 87 -7.59 -7.42 -9.59
CA GLY A 87 -6.75 -7.04 -10.72
C GLY A 87 -6.23 -5.63 -10.58
N LEU A 88 -7.11 -4.66 -10.32
CA LEU A 88 -6.73 -3.28 -10.02
C LEU A 88 -5.86 -3.20 -8.76
N PHE A 89 -6.16 -4.01 -7.75
CA PHE A 89 -5.31 -4.11 -6.55
C PHE A 89 -3.90 -4.60 -6.89
N ALA A 90 -3.79 -5.64 -7.73
CA ALA A 90 -2.50 -6.13 -8.21
C ALA A 90 -1.73 -5.06 -8.98
N GLN A 91 -2.43 -4.22 -9.73
CA GLN A 91 -1.85 -3.19 -10.58
C GLN A 91 -1.41 -1.95 -9.80
N HIS A 92 -2.16 -1.54 -8.78
CA HIS A 92 -1.94 -0.25 -8.11
C HIS A 92 -1.31 -0.38 -6.71
N VAL A 93 -1.57 -1.47 -5.98
CA VAL A 93 -1.09 -1.61 -4.59
C VAL A 93 0.18 -2.43 -4.49
N ILE A 94 0.25 -3.55 -5.20
CA ILE A 94 1.42 -4.45 -5.14
C ILE A 94 2.71 -3.76 -5.61
N PRO A 95 2.73 -2.97 -6.70
CA PRO A 95 3.98 -2.33 -7.14
C PRO A 95 4.52 -1.33 -6.13
N VAL A 96 3.65 -0.54 -5.50
CA VAL A 96 4.07 0.43 -4.47
C VAL A 96 4.60 -0.29 -3.24
N ALA A 97 3.92 -1.35 -2.80
CA ALA A 97 4.40 -2.19 -1.72
C ALA A 97 5.76 -2.80 -2.04
N PHE A 98 5.96 -3.27 -3.28
CA PHE A 98 7.22 -3.84 -3.75
C PHE A 98 8.33 -2.79 -3.77
N GLN A 99 8.11 -1.65 -4.40
CA GLN A 99 9.08 -0.55 -4.47
C GLN A 99 9.58 -0.16 -3.07
N PHE A 100 8.67 -0.01 -2.11
CA PHE A 100 9.06 0.33 -0.75
C PHE A 100 9.76 -0.83 -0.04
N LEU A 101 9.10 -2.00 0.05
CA LEU A 101 9.60 -3.12 0.87
C LEU A 101 10.85 -3.77 0.30
N HIS A 102 11.08 -3.72 -1.01
CA HIS A 102 12.27 -4.30 -1.61
C HIS A 102 13.55 -3.54 -1.21
N THR A 103 13.44 -2.27 -0.79
CA THR A 103 14.58 -1.55 -0.19
C THR A 103 14.95 -2.05 1.20
N LEU A 104 13.99 -2.62 1.93
CA LEU A 104 14.16 -3.14 3.29
C LEU A 104 14.44 -4.65 3.31
N TYR A 105 13.84 -5.37 2.36
CA TYR A 105 13.85 -6.82 2.23
C TYR A 105 14.18 -7.21 0.78
N PRO A 106 15.42 -6.97 0.31
CA PRO A 106 15.83 -7.30 -1.05
C PRO A 106 15.74 -8.81 -1.34
N GLU A 107 15.75 -9.64 -0.31
CA GLU A 107 15.57 -11.09 -0.43
C GLU A 107 14.12 -11.50 -0.75
N TRP A 108 13.15 -10.58 -0.69
CA TRP A 108 11.77 -10.85 -1.09
C TRP A 108 11.64 -10.67 -2.60
N TYR A 109 12.10 -11.69 -3.33
CA TYR A 109 12.04 -11.77 -4.79
C TYR A 109 10.63 -11.56 -5.36
N GLU A 110 10.55 -11.08 -6.60
CA GLU A 110 9.31 -10.71 -7.29
C GLU A 110 8.24 -11.82 -7.40
N GLY A 111 7.02 -11.37 -7.68
CA GLY A 111 5.90 -12.24 -8.02
C GLY A 111 5.30 -12.96 -6.82
N VAL A 112 5.13 -14.28 -6.93
CA VAL A 112 4.39 -15.08 -5.94
C VAL A 112 5.09 -15.09 -4.58
N THR A 113 6.43 -15.12 -4.58
CA THR A 113 7.24 -15.14 -3.36
C THR A 113 7.05 -13.83 -2.58
N PHE A 114 7.16 -12.68 -3.25
CA PHE A 114 6.86 -11.38 -2.67
C PHE A 114 5.47 -11.34 -2.04
N ASN A 115 4.43 -11.75 -2.77
CA ASN A 115 3.05 -11.70 -2.25
C ASN A 115 2.87 -12.58 -1.00
N ALA A 116 3.55 -13.72 -0.92
CA ALA A 116 3.51 -14.58 0.26
C ALA A 116 4.19 -13.91 1.48
N HIS A 117 5.36 -13.30 1.29
CA HIS A 117 6.04 -12.55 2.35
C HIS A 117 5.22 -11.34 2.80
N LEU A 118 4.66 -10.59 1.85
CA LEU A 118 3.82 -9.43 2.12
C LEU A 118 2.57 -9.81 2.94
N ALA A 119 1.89 -10.91 2.60
CA ALA A 119 0.76 -11.40 3.38
C ALA A 119 1.16 -11.73 4.83
N ASN A 120 2.33 -12.37 5.02
CA ASN A 120 2.83 -12.67 6.35
C ASN A 120 3.18 -11.39 7.14
N TYR A 121 3.84 -10.44 6.49
CA TYR A 121 4.17 -9.12 7.05
C TYR A 121 2.93 -8.38 7.57
N LEU A 122 1.87 -8.32 6.76
CA LEU A 122 0.60 -7.68 7.13
C LEU A 122 -0.06 -8.34 8.34
N ARG A 123 0.01 -9.68 8.44
CA ARG A 123 -0.49 -10.40 9.62
C ARG A 123 0.31 -10.10 10.88
N GLN A 124 1.63 -9.95 10.75
CA GLN A 124 2.50 -9.56 11.87
C GLN A 124 2.21 -8.14 12.33
N LEU A 125 2.04 -7.19 11.40
CA LEU A 125 1.60 -5.83 11.69
C LEU A 125 0.31 -5.86 12.51
N ARG A 126 -0.74 -6.54 12.02
CA ARG A 126 -2.02 -6.71 12.74
C ARG A 126 -1.84 -7.27 14.16
N ALA A 127 -1.00 -8.28 14.32
CA ALA A 127 -0.74 -8.90 15.62
C ALA A 127 0.04 -7.98 16.58
N SER A 128 0.83 -7.05 16.04
CA SER A 128 1.59 -6.08 16.82
C SER A 128 0.75 -4.89 17.28
N SER A 129 -0.20 -4.43 16.45
CA SER A 129 -1.13 -3.34 16.78
C SER A 129 -2.03 -3.65 17.99
N GLY A 130 -2.25 -4.93 18.29
CA GLY A 130 -3.08 -5.38 19.42
C GLY A 130 -2.32 -5.66 20.72
N LYS A 131 -0.98 -5.54 20.74
CA LYS A 131 -0.20 -5.77 21.95
C LYS A 131 0.01 -4.44 22.69
N PRO A 132 -0.52 -4.26 23.92
CA PRO A 132 -0.13 -3.12 24.73
C PRO A 132 1.38 -3.23 24.97
N ALA A 133 2.11 -2.14 24.67
CA ALA A 133 3.52 -2.03 24.99
C ALA A 133 3.70 -2.37 26.47
N LYS A 134 4.39 -3.48 26.76
CA LYS A 134 4.83 -3.77 28.12
C LYS A 134 5.82 -2.65 28.48
N LYS A 135 5.36 -1.70 29.30
CA LYS A 135 6.24 -0.73 29.97
C LYS A 135 7.27 -1.55 30.75
N ALA A 136 8.53 -1.42 30.35
CA ALA A 136 9.68 -1.80 31.16
C ALA A 136 9.84 -0.80 32.32
#